data_AF-A0A0Q5W6V3-F1
#
_entry.id   AF-A0A0Q5W6V3-F1
#
_cell.length_a   1.000
_cell.length_b   1.000
_cell.length_c   1.000
_cell.angle_alpha   90.00
_cell.angle_beta   90.00
_cell.angle_gamma   90.00
#
_symmetry.space_group_name_H-M   'P 1'
#
loop_
_entity.id
_entity.type
_entity.pdbx_description
1 polymer ?
#
loop_
_entity_poly.entity_id
_entity_poly.type
_entity_poly.pdbx_seq_one_letter_code
_entity_poly.pdbx_strand_id
1 'polypeptide(L)'
;MTERPLEQTPRPLPTAPPFPTDPPPAVGETAEPPYDPAAPPLPTAPVPGPPPRRAASVQPRVSFVRMGPWAPVAGAVLGLVVGLVVVLVGLAPVDLSFAQRLASVFLCLGLALLGAGGVLFADEVRVRRRSVGAQSAEVVAGLLNGLTPARFLVGSAGFVLLLAAYVAR
;
A
#
# COMPACT_ATOMS: atom_id res chain seq x y z
N MET A 1 -50.03 -35.93 -16.45
CA MET A 1 -48.61 -35.54 -16.47
C MET A 1 -48.45 -34.52 -17.58
N THR A 2 -48.28 -33.27 -17.21
CA THR A 2 -48.49 -32.11 -18.09
C THR A 2 -47.14 -31.41 -18.25
N GLU A 3 -46.49 -31.62 -19.39
CA GLU A 3 -45.30 -30.86 -19.81
C GLU A 3 -45.77 -29.47 -20.26
N ARG A 4 -45.24 -28.39 -19.67
CA ARG A 4 -45.33 -27.04 -20.24
C ARG A 4 -43.93 -26.48 -20.51
N PRO A 5 -43.72 -25.80 -21.65
CA PRO A 5 -42.41 -25.48 -22.19
C PRO A 5 -41.79 -24.25 -21.53
N LEU A 6 -40.46 -24.24 -21.44
CA LEU A 6 -39.63 -23.10 -21.05
C LEU A 6 -39.71 -22.02 -22.14
N GLU A 7 -40.38 -20.90 -21.87
CA GLU A 7 -40.29 -19.69 -22.69
C GLU A 7 -38.89 -19.08 -22.56
N GLN A 8 -38.08 -19.23 -23.61
CA GLN A 8 -36.88 -18.42 -23.84
C GLN A 8 -37.32 -17.06 -24.39
N THR A 9 -37.32 -16.02 -23.55
CA THR A 9 -37.44 -14.62 -24.01
C THR A 9 -36.09 -14.14 -24.56
N PRO A 10 -35.99 -13.69 -25.82
CA PRO A 10 -34.78 -13.08 -26.36
C PRO A 10 -34.54 -11.69 -25.74
N ARG A 11 -33.34 -11.46 -25.18
CA ARG A 11 -32.91 -10.15 -24.66
C ARG A 11 -32.55 -9.23 -25.85
N PRO A 12 -33.18 -8.05 -26.02
CA PRO A 12 -32.85 -7.15 -27.13
C PRO A 12 -31.51 -6.43 -26.91
N LEU A 13 -30.67 -6.36 -27.95
CA LEU A 13 -29.47 -5.51 -27.97
C LEU A 13 -29.86 -4.02 -27.97
N PRO A 14 -29.11 -3.14 -27.29
CA PRO A 14 -29.28 -1.70 -27.42
C PRO A 14 -28.81 -1.21 -28.80
N THR A 15 -29.76 -0.81 -29.65
CA THR A 15 -29.52 0.01 -30.85
C THR A 15 -29.24 1.45 -30.42
N ALA A 16 -28.06 1.98 -30.73
CA ALA A 16 -27.74 3.40 -30.51
C ALA A 16 -28.47 4.28 -31.56
N PRO A 17 -29.17 5.36 -31.15
CA PRO A 17 -29.78 6.32 -32.06
C PRO A 17 -28.75 7.30 -32.70
N PRO A 18 -29.13 7.97 -33.81
CA PRO A 18 -28.22 8.50 -34.83
C PRO A 18 -27.56 9.84 -34.47
N PHE A 19 -26.40 10.11 -35.08
CA PHE A 19 -25.77 11.44 -35.11
C PHE A 19 -26.72 12.48 -35.73
N PRO A 20 -26.94 13.64 -35.11
CA PRO A 20 -27.63 14.74 -35.77
C PRO A 20 -26.68 15.45 -36.75
N THR A 21 -27.07 15.41 -38.03
CA THR A 21 -26.61 16.30 -39.10
C THR A 21 -27.76 17.28 -39.36
N ASP A 22 -27.52 18.60 -39.32
CA ASP A 22 -28.04 19.64 -40.25
C ASP A 22 -27.95 21.10 -39.73
N PRO A 23 -28.02 22.12 -40.63
CA PRO A 23 -27.11 23.29 -40.66
C PRO A 23 -27.78 24.67 -40.35
N PRO A 24 -27.27 25.84 -40.84
CA PRO A 24 -26.97 27.06 -40.07
C PRO A 24 -28.14 28.08 -39.98
N PRO A 25 -27.89 29.26 -39.36
CA PRO A 25 -28.27 30.49 -40.06
C PRO A 25 -27.13 31.52 -40.13
N ALA A 26 -27.13 32.23 -41.25
CA ALA A 26 -26.26 33.34 -41.58
C ALA A 26 -26.74 34.66 -40.94
N VAL A 27 -25.87 35.66 -41.12
CA VAL A 27 -26.10 37.12 -41.19
C VAL A 27 -25.52 37.90 -40.02
N GLY A 28 -24.53 38.72 -40.37
CA GLY A 28 -23.95 39.77 -39.55
C GLY A 28 -22.74 40.37 -40.24
N GLU A 29 -22.98 41.13 -41.32
CA GLU A 29 -22.01 42.10 -41.83
C GLU A 29 -21.57 43.01 -40.67
N THR A 30 -20.28 43.17 -40.46
CA THR A 30 -19.75 44.25 -39.64
C THR A 30 -18.47 44.75 -40.29
N ALA A 31 -18.51 46.05 -40.56
CA ALA A 31 -17.57 46.87 -41.33
C ALA A 31 -16.08 46.68 -40.97
N GLU A 32 -15.24 46.65 -42.01
CA GLU A 32 -13.81 46.92 -41.93
C GLU A 32 -13.55 48.36 -41.47
N PRO A 33 -12.66 48.61 -40.50
CA PRO A 33 -12.13 49.93 -40.23
C PRO A 33 -10.99 50.30 -41.20
N PRO A 34 -10.68 51.59 -41.40
CA PRO A 34 -9.80 52.08 -42.46
C PRO A 34 -8.33 51.69 -42.26
N TYR A 35 -7.69 51.27 -43.34
CA TYR A 35 -6.25 51.04 -43.43
C TYR A 35 -5.49 52.38 -43.47
N ASP A 36 -4.70 52.66 -42.42
CA ASP A 36 -3.74 53.78 -42.38
C ASP A 36 -2.33 53.25 -42.74
N PRO A 37 -1.70 53.69 -43.85
CA PRO A 37 -0.41 53.14 -44.31
C PRO A 37 0.82 53.65 -43.53
N ALA A 38 0.68 54.39 -42.42
CA ALA A 38 1.78 55.13 -41.80
C ALA A 38 2.24 54.66 -40.40
N ALA A 39 2.22 53.35 -40.12
CA ALA A 39 2.79 52.80 -38.87
C ALA A 39 4.13 52.05 -39.11
N PRO A 40 5.23 52.40 -38.41
CA PRO A 40 6.50 51.67 -38.55
C PRO A 40 6.39 50.23 -38.02
N PRO A 41 7.08 49.25 -38.62
CA PRO A 41 7.00 47.85 -38.21
C PRO A 41 7.70 47.67 -36.86
N LEU A 42 6.94 47.37 -35.80
CA LEU A 42 7.52 46.96 -34.52
C LEU A 42 8.02 45.50 -34.63
N PRO A 43 9.32 45.26 -34.38
CA PRO A 43 9.90 43.92 -34.50
C PRO A 43 9.41 42.99 -33.38
N THR A 44 8.90 41.84 -33.78
CA THR A 44 8.66 40.67 -32.94
C THR A 44 9.98 40.03 -32.50
N ALA A 45 10.22 39.95 -31.19
CA ALA A 45 11.26 39.08 -30.64
C ALA A 45 10.77 38.42 -29.34
N PRO A 46 10.67 37.08 -29.28
CA PRO A 46 10.44 36.38 -28.01
C PRO A 46 11.73 36.41 -27.19
N VAL A 47 11.66 36.94 -25.96
CA VAL A 47 12.76 36.88 -25.00
C VAL A 47 12.96 35.42 -24.55
N PRO A 48 14.11 34.78 -24.81
CA PRO A 48 14.41 33.49 -24.21
C PRO A 48 14.72 33.70 -22.73
N GLY A 49 13.78 33.34 -21.86
CA GLY A 49 14.05 33.24 -20.42
C GLY A 49 15.12 32.17 -20.16
N PRO A 50 15.97 32.35 -19.13
CA PRO A 50 16.99 31.36 -18.78
C PRO A 50 16.35 30.00 -18.48
N PRO A 51 17.00 28.87 -18.85
CA PRO A 51 16.43 27.55 -18.67
C PRO A 51 16.15 27.29 -17.19
N PRO A 52 15.08 26.51 -16.85
CA PRO A 52 14.77 26.17 -15.48
C PRO A 52 16.00 25.48 -14.85
N ARG A 53 16.51 26.06 -13.76
CA ARG A 53 17.50 25.39 -12.91
C ARG A 53 16.94 24.03 -12.54
N ARG A 54 17.52 22.96 -13.10
CA ARG A 54 17.29 21.59 -12.63
C ARG A 54 17.42 21.62 -11.11
N ALA A 55 16.33 21.33 -10.41
CA ALA A 55 16.42 20.94 -9.02
C ALA A 55 17.45 19.82 -8.99
N ALA A 56 18.60 20.09 -8.38
CA ALA A 56 19.56 19.06 -8.06
C ALA A 56 18.79 18.11 -7.14
N SER A 57 18.28 17.03 -7.73
CA SER A 57 17.77 15.90 -6.98
C SER A 57 18.98 15.37 -6.24
N VAL A 58 19.15 15.86 -5.02
CA VAL A 58 19.89 15.17 -3.98
C VAL A 58 19.10 13.87 -3.79
N GLN A 59 19.33 12.90 -4.66
CA GLN A 59 18.97 11.52 -4.39
C GLN A 59 19.66 11.23 -3.06
N PRO A 60 18.92 10.95 -1.98
CA PRO A 60 19.55 10.41 -0.80
C PRO A 60 20.22 9.13 -1.30
N ARG A 61 21.55 9.05 -1.23
CA ARG A 61 22.28 7.79 -1.34
C ARG A 61 21.89 6.99 -0.12
N VAL A 62 20.69 6.41 -0.14
CA VAL A 62 20.26 5.45 0.87
C VAL A 62 21.11 4.24 0.57
N SER A 63 22.23 4.14 1.30
CA SER A 63 23.06 2.95 1.32
C SER A 63 22.13 1.77 1.54
N PHE A 64 21.94 0.98 0.49
CA PHE A 64 21.20 -0.25 0.55
C PHE A 64 22.05 -1.25 1.32
N VAL A 65 22.06 -1.14 2.65
CA VAL A 65 21.92 -2.37 3.41
C VAL A 65 20.48 -2.80 3.12
N ARG A 66 20.28 -3.46 1.98
CA ARG A 66 19.21 -4.46 1.88
C ARG A 66 19.52 -5.39 3.04
N MET A 67 18.93 -5.14 4.20
CA MET A 67 18.66 -6.23 5.11
C MET A 67 17.86 -7.16 4.22
N GLY A 68 18.51 -8.24 3.78
CA GLY A 68 17.90 -9.19 2.89
C GLY A 68 16.63 -9.76 3.53
N PRO A 69 16.01 -10.78 2.94
CA PRO A 69 14.87 -11.48 3.53
C PRO A 69 15.07 -12.02 4.97
N TRP A 70 16.23 -11.79 5.58
CA TRP A 70 16.62 -12.06 6.96
C TRP A 70 16.07 -11.09 8.01
N ALA A 71 15.50 -9.93 7.64
CA ALA A 71 14.99 -8.97 8.64
C ALA A 71 13.96 -9.61 9.62
N PRO A 72 12.96 -10.39 9.15
CA PRO A 72 12.03 -11.06 10.06
C PRO A 72 12.72 -12.12 10.93
N VAL A 73 13.74 -12.79 10.40
CA VAL A 73 14.52 -13.81 11.13
C VAL A 73 15.30 -13.15 12.27
N ALA A 74 15.93 -12.00 12.03
CA ALA A 74 16.61 -11.24 13.08
C ALA A 74 15.63 -10.78 14.18
N GLY A 75 14.43 -10.35 13.78
CA GLY A 75 13.35 -10.03 14.71
C GLY A 75 12.91 -11.24 15.54
N ALA A 76 12.76 -12.41 14.91
CA ALA A 76 12.41 -13.66 15.59
C ALA A 76 13.48 -14.08 16.61
N VAL A 77 14.75 -14.03 16.20
CA VAL A 77 15.89 -14.37 17.06
C VAL A 77 15.96 -13.42 18.25
N LEU A 78 15.82 -12.11 18.02
CA LEU A 78 15.80 -11.12 19.10
C LEU A 78 14.63 -11.38 20.06
N GLY A 79 13.42 -11.63 19.54
CA GLY A 79 12.25 -11.96 20.35
C GLY A 79 12.45 -13.24 21.17
N LEU A 80 13.09 -14.25 20.58
CA LEU A 80 13.43 -15.50 21.26
C LEU A 80 14.46 -15.29 22.37
N VAL A 81 15.50 -14.49 22.12
CA VAL A 81 16.49 -14.13 23.15
C VAL A 81 15.82 -13.39 24.31
N VAL A 82 14.93 -12.43 24.02
CA VAL A 82 14.15 -11.72 25.05
C VAL A 82 13.28 -12.71 25.84
N GLY A 83 12.57 -13.63 25.17
CA GLY A 83 11.77 -14.64 25.85
C GLY A 83 12.60 -15.56 26.74
N LEU A 84 13.76 -16.00 26.25
CA LEU A 84 14.68 -16.82 27.04
C LEU A 84 15.19 -16.05 28.27
N VAL A 85 15.53 -14.77 28.13
CA VAL A 85 15.94 -13.93 29.27
C VAL A 85 14.80 -13.81 30.28
N VAL A 86 13.55 -13.60 29.84
CA VAL A 86 12.39 -13.54 30.74
C VAL A 86 12.21 -14.86 31.50
N VAL A 87 12.38 -16.01 30.85
CA VAL A 87 12.26 -17.33 31.50
C VAL A 87 13.43 -17.60 32.45
N LEU A 88 14.66 -17.34 32.03
CA LEU A 88 15.86 -17.63 32.84
C LEU A 88 15.99 -16.69 34.04
N VAL A 89 15.62 -15.42 33.90
CA VAL A 89 15.71 -14.47 35.01
C VAL A 89 14.46 -14.53 35.88
N GLY A 90 13.28 -14.73 35.28
CA GLY A 90 12.00 -14.67 35.99
C GLY A 90 11.55 -16.00 36.60
N LEU A 91 11.81 -17.13 35.93
CA LEU A 91 11.23 -18.44 36.29
C LEU A 91 12.27 -19.52 36.64
N ALA A 92 13.57 -19.30 36.37
CA ALA A 92 14.61 -20.30 36.69
C ALA A 92 14.72 -20.71 38.17
N PRO A 93 14.39 -19.88 39.18
CA PRO A 93 14.48 -20.34 40.58
C PRO A 93 13.27 -21.18 41.04
N VAL A 94 12.33 -21.57 40.16
CA VAL A 94 11.07 -22.22 40.53
C VAL A 94 11.03 -23.66 40.04
N ASP A 95 10.59 -24.59 40.89
CA ASP A 95 10.20 -25.95 40.47
C ASP A 95 8.93 -25.86 39.61
N LEU A 96 9.13 -25.73 38.29
CA LEU A 96 8.02 -25.55 37.35
C LEU A 96 7.24 -26.85 37.17
N SER A 97 5.94 -26.78 37.42
CA SER A 97 4.96 -27.80 37.03
C SER A 97 4.90 -27.94 35.50
N PHE A 98 4.32 -29.05 35.01
CA PHE A 98 4.18 -29.28 33.57
C PHE A 98 3.48 -28.12 32.84
N ALA A 99 2.39 -27.60 33.40
CA ALA A 99 1.65 -26.48 32.83
C ALA A 99 2.52 -25.22 32.73
N GLN A 100 3.32 -24.93 33.75
CA GLN A 100 4.22 -23.77 33.77
C GLN A 100 5.37 -23.92 32.74
N ARG A 101 5.90 -25.14 32.55
CA ARG A 101 6.88 -25.43 31.49
C ARG A 101 6.28 -25.26 30.09
N LEU A 102 5.03 -25.67 29.90
CA LEU A 102 4.34 -25.48 28.63
C LEU A 102 4.05 -23.99 28.36
N ALA A 103 3.63 -23.26 29.39
CA ALA A 103 3.39 -21.81 29.31
C ALA A 103 4.67 -21.02 28.97
N SER A 104 5.84 -21.42 29.49
CA SER A 104 7.10 -20.75 29.18
C SER A 104 7.52 -20.95 27.71
N VAL A 105 7.24 -22.13 27.13
CA VAL A 105 7.45 -22.38 25.69
C VAL A 105 6.53 -21.48 24.86
N PHE A 106 5.24 -21.38 25.21
CA PHE A 106 4.31 -20.49 24.52
C PHE A 106 4.71 -19.01 24.67
N LEU A 107 5.20 -18.60 25.82
CA LEU A 107 5.72 -17.25 26.03
C LEU A 107 6.90 -16.94 25.08
N CYS A 108 7.90 -17.82 25.03
CA CYS A 108 9.04 -17.67 24.13
C CYS A 108 8.63 -17.64 22.66
N LEU A 109 7.71 -18.53 22.26
CA LEU A 109 7.18 -18.58 20.90
C LEU A 109 6.41 -17.30 20.56
N GLY A 110 5.55 -16.83 21.46
CA GLY A 110 4.80 -15.58 21.30
C GLY A 110 5.72 -14.37 21.13
N LEU A 111 6.78 -14.27 21.93
CA LEU A 111 7.77 -13.20 21.83
C LEU A 111 8.62 -13.27 20.55
N ALA A 112 8.98 -14.47 20.09
CA ALA A 112 9.66 -14.65 18.81
C ALA A 112 8.77 -14.22 17.63
N LEU A 113 7.51 -14.65 17.61
CA LEU A 113 6.52 -14.22 16.60
C LEU A 113 6.28 -12.71 16.65
N LEU A 114 6.20 -12.13 17.84
CA LEU A 114 6.04 -10.68 18.03
C LEU A 114 7.26 -9.91 17.52
N GLY A 115 8.47 -10.41 17.76
CA GLY A 115 9.71 -9.83 17.24
C GLY A 115 9.75 -9.84 15.71
N ALA A 116 9.40 -10.96 15.08
CA ALA A 116 9.29 -11.05 13.62
C ALA A 116 8.21 -10.13 13.06
N GLY A 117 7.02 -10.10 13.68
CA GLY A 117 5.89 -9.27 13.29
C GLY A 117 6.19 -7.78 13.42
N GLY A 118 6.90 -7.38 14.46
CA GLY A 118 7.33 -5.99 14.68
C GLY A 118 8.29 -5.48 13.60
N VAL A 119 9.24 -6.32 13.16
CA VAL A 119 10.16 -5.96 12.06
C VAL A 119 9.41 -5.81 10.75
N LEU A 120 8.51 -6.75 10.43
CA LEU A 120 7.66 -6.66 9.23
C LEU A 120 6.76 -5.42 9.27
N PHE A 121 6.20 -5.09 10.42
CA PHE A 121 5.37 -3.90 10.57
C PHE A 121 6.17 -2.61 10.36
N ALA A 122 7.42 -2.56 10.85
CA ALA A 122 8.31 -1.43 10.62
C ALA A 122 8.63 -1.26 9.12
N ASP A 123 8.84 -2.36 8.40
CA ASP A 123 9.06 -2.33 6.96
C ASP A 123 7.80 -1.93 6.18
N GLU A 124 6.62 -2.43 6.58
CA GLU A 124 5.34 -1.98 6.02
C GLU A 124 5.13 -0.45 6.20
N VAL A 125 5.44 0.09 7.39
CA VAL A 125 5.37 1.55 7.66
C VAL A 125 6.39 2.32 6.82
N ARG A 126 7.62 1.81 6.68
CA ARG A 126 8.66 2.43 5.85
C ARG A 126 8.27 2.45 4.37
N VAL A 127 7.69 1.37 3.86
CA VAL A 127 7.17 1.28 2.49
C VAL A 127 6.02 2.25 2.28
N ARG A 128 5.02 2.28 3.19
CA ARG A 128 3.89 3.23 3.11
C ARG A 128 4.34 4.67 3.08
N ARG A 129 5.38 5.04 3.86
CA ARG A 129 5.95 6.40 3.86
C ARG A 129 6.65 6.75 2.53
N ARG A 130 7.17 5.76 1.80
CA ARG A 130 7.82 5.96 0.48
C ARG A 130 6.83 5.91 -0.68
N SER A 131 5.72 5.18 -0.56
CA SER A 131 4.74 4.98 -1.62
C SER A 131 3.70 6.10 -1.77
N VAL A 132 3.79 7.18 -0.96
CA VAL A 132 2.87 8.34 -1.04
C VAL A 132 2.93 9.07 -2.40
N GLY A 133 3.88 8.74 -3.28
CA GLY A 133 3.98 9.30 -4.64
C GLY A 133 4.04 8.28 -5.80
N ALA A 134 3.99 6.98 -5.54
CA ALA A 134 4.09 5.95 -6.57
C ALA A 134 3.22 4.74 -6.19
N GLN A 135 1.98 4.73 -6.66
CA GLN A 135 1.05 3.63 -6.42
C GLN A 135 1.30 2.51 -7.44
N SER A 136 2.04 1.47 -7.06
CA SER A 136 2.13 0.22 -7.81
C SER A 136 0.96 -0.70 -7.44
N ALA A 137 0.39 -1.38 -8.44
CA ALA A 137 -0.79 -2.24 -8.33
C ALA A 137 -0.68 -3.39 -7.30
N GLU A 138 0.55 -3.76 -6.90
CA GLU A 138 0.80 -4.76 -5.85
C GLU A 138 0.34 -4.31 -4.44
N VAL A 139 0.33 -3.00 -4.17
CA VAL A 139 -0.17 -2.47 -2.88
C VAL A 139 -1.68 -2.68 -2.74
N VAL A 140 -2.41 -2.69 -3.87
CA VAL A 140 -3.86 -2.91 -3.90
C VAL A 140 -4.20 -4.39 -3.74
N ALA A 141 -3.38 -5.30 -4.27
CA ALA A 141 -3.58 -6.74 -4.10
C ALA A 141 -3.46 -7.21 -2.64
N GLY A 142 -2.55 -6.62 -1.85
CA GLY A 142 -2.46 -6.86 -0.40
C GLY A 142 -3.64 -6.26 0.41
N LEU A 143 -4.34 -5.28 -0.16
CA LEU A 143 -5.55 -4.68 0.41
C LEU A 143 -6.82 -5.46 0.08
N LEU A 144 -6.88 -6.15 -1.06
CA LEU A 144 -8.05 -6.95 -1.46
C LEU A 144 -8.38 -8.10 -0.50
N ASN A 145 -7.43 -8.51 0.35
CA ASN A 145 -7.65 -9.49 1.42
C ASN A 145 -7.48 -8.92 2.84
N GLY A 146 -7.17 -7.61 2.98
CA GLY A 146 -7.07 -6.87 4.25
C GLY A 146 -5.97 -7.28 5.26
N LEU A 147 -5.42 -8.49 5.11
CA LEU A 147 -4.47 -9.13 6.00
C LEU A 147 -3.05 -8.97 5.46
N THR A 148 -2.32 -8.00 6.00
CA THR A 148 -0.89 -7.91 5.74
C THR A 148 -0.15 -9.01 6.52
N PRO A 149 0.99 -9.52 6.01
CA PRO A 149 1.77 -10.55 6.72
C PRO A 149 2.14 -10.14 8.15
N ALA A 150 2.45 -8.86 8.38
CA ALA A 150 2.75 -8.37 9.72
C ALA A 150 1.52 -8.48 10.64
N ARG A 151 0.33 -8.09 10.18
CA ARG A 151 -0.90 -8.14 10.97
C ARG A 151 -1.29 -9.56 11.35
N PHE A 152 -1.15 -10.50 10.43
CA PHE A 152 -1.37 -11.92 10.72
C PHE A 152 -0.41 -12.41 11.81
N LEU A 153 0.89 -12.11 11.66
CA LEU A 153 1.91 -12.58 12.59
C LEU A 153 1.77 -11.96 14.00
N VAL A 154 1.42 -10.68 14.08
CA VAL A 154 1.11 -10.00 15.35
C VAL A 154 -0.16 -10.59 15.99
N GLY A 155 -1.19 -10.89 15.20
CA GLY A 155 -2.40 -11.57 15.68
C GLY A 155 -2.09 -12.96 16.24
N SER A 156 -1.31 -13.77 15.51
CA SER A 156 -0.85 -15.08 15.98
C SER A 156 0.00 -14.98 17.24
N ALA A 157 0.92 -14.00 17.33
CA ALA A 157 1.71 -13.76 18.53
C ALA A 157 0.82 -13.46 19.75
N GLY A 158 -0.17 -12.57 19.59
CA GLY A 158 -1.14 -12.26 20.64
C GLY A 158 -1.94 -13.48 21.10
N PHE A 159 -2.41 -14.29 20.14
CA PHE A 159 -3.12 -15.54 20.46
C PHE A 159 -2.24 -16.52 21.26
N VAL A 160 -0.99 -16.71 20.86
CA VAL A 160 -0.04 -17.60 21.55
C VAL A 160 0.26 -17.08 22.96
N LEU A 161 0.40 -15.77 23.15
CA LEU A 161 0.60 -15.18 24.47
C LEU A 161 -0.64 -15.32 25.39
N LEU A 162 -1.85 -15.19 24.84
CA LEU A 162 -3.07 -15.48 25.58
C LEU A 162 -3.15 -16.95 25.98
N LEU A 163 -2.75 -17.87 25.10
CA LEU A 163 -2.68 -19.29 25.42
C LEU A 163 -1.65 -19.56 26.53
N ALA A 164 -0.49 -18.90 26.49
CA ALA A 164 0.51 -18.98 27.56
C ALA A 164 -0.09 -18.54 28.92
N ALA A 165 -0.76 -17.38 28.94
CA ALA A 165 -1.41 -16.86 30.14
C ALA A 165 -2.54 -17.75 30.66
N TYR A 166 -3.30 -18.36 29.74
CA TYR A 166 -4.37 -19.29 30.08
C TYR A 166 -3.83 -20.57 30.72
N VAL A 167 -2.75 -21.14 30.18
CA VAL A 167 -2.14 -22.37 30.69
C VAL A 167 -1.37 -22.14 32.00
N ALA A 168 -0.85 -20.92 32.21
CA ALA A 168 -0.12 -20.57 33.44
C ALA A 168 -1.03 -20.31 34.65
N ARG A 169 -2.34 -20.19 34.44
CA ARG A 169 -3.34 -19.93 35.48
C ARG A 169 -3.70 -21.21 36.22
#